data_AF-A0A7C6JT75-F1
#
_entry.id   AF-A0A7C6JT75-F1
#
_cell.length_a   1.000
_cell.length_b   1.000
_cell.length_c   1.000
_cell.angle_alpha   90.00
_cell.angle_beta   90.00
_cell.angle_gamma   90.00
#
_symmetry.space_group_name_H-M   'P 1'
#
loop_
_entity.id
_entity.type
_entity.pdbx_description
1 polymer ?
#
loop_
_entity_poly.entity_id
_entity_poly.type
_entity_poly.pdbx_seq_one_letter_code
_entity_poly.pdbx_strand_id
1 'polypeptide(L)'
;LYSIYNVISALATTLVLQPETELSSLQPVVTAFQAPAGRTEHFTWPDRDKKGTLVLVKNPAGFNQALATLVNTNISAAVTTLLVAINDLPADGRDISWLWETDIDALTDNISIICSGRRAADVAVCFKYHGLPPDKLTILPEPEKAVQAALTATGKNFGILCNYTILEPIRHALLQQGGNSYAA
;
A
#
# COMPACT_ATOMS: atom_id res chain seq x y z
N LEU A 1 -12.48 2.54 -1.77
CA LEU A 1 -13.90 2.76 -1.41
C LEU A 1 -14.06 3.70 -0.21
N TYR A 2 -13.37 3.49 0.92
CA TYR A 2 -13.53 4.36 2.11
C TYR A 2 -13.29 5.86 1.81
N SER A 3 -12.31 6.23 0.98
CA SER A 3 -12.02 7.65 0.68
C SER A 3 -13.18 8.35 -0.02
N ILE A 4 -14.00 7.60 -0.77
CA ILE A 4 -15.19 8.15 -1.44
C ILE A 4 -16.19 8.64 -0.40
N TYR A 5 -16.40 7.87 0.68
CA TYR A 5 -17.28 8.31 1.78
C TYR A 5 -16.77 9.59 2.45
N ASN A 6 -15.46 9.72 2.63
CA ASN A 6 -14.86 10.95 3.19
C ASN A 6 -15.08 12.16 2.26
N VAL A 7 -14.88 11.97 0.95
CA VAL A 7 -15.11 13.02 -0.05
C VAL A 7 -16.59 13.40 -0.10
N ILE A 8 -17.51 12.43 -0.15
CA ILE A 8 -18.96 12.69 -0.14
C ILE A 8 -19.35 13.44 1.13
N SER A 9 -18.82 13.04 2.29
CA SER A 9 -19.13 13.70 3.57
C SER A 9 -18.64 15.16 3.57
N ALA A 10 -17.44 15.42 3.05
CA ALA A 10 -16.91 16.77 2.91
C ALA A 10 -17.75 17.61 1.94
N LEU A 11 -18.09 17.07 0.76
CA LEU A 11 -18.93 17.75 -0.23
C LEU A 11 -20.33 18.05 0.31
N ALA A 12 -20.98 17.07 0.94
CA ALA A 12 -22.30 17.24 1.55
C ALA A 12 -22.28 18.29 2.66
N THR A 13 -21.24 18.30 3.50
CA THR A 13 -21.06 19.32 4.54
C THR A 13 -20.92 20.71 3.94
N THR A 14 -20.13 20.86 2.87
CA THR A 14 -19.99 22.14 2.16
C THR A 14 -21.33 22.62 1.61
N LEU A 15 -22.11 21.76 0.95
CA LEU A 15 -23.41 22.14 0.38
C LEU A 15 -24.45 22.50 1.45
N VAL A 16 -24.37 21.90 2.65
CA VAL A 16 -25.24 22.28 3.78
C VAL A 16 -24.85 23.63 4.37
N LEU A 17 -23.55 23.91 4.50
CA LEU A 17 -23.05 25.17 5.09
C LEU A 17 -23.04 26.33 4.09
N GLN A 18 -22.96 26.04 2.79
CA GLN A 18 -22.89 27.00 1.68
C GLN A 18 -23.82 26.52 0.55
N PRO A 19 -25.15 26.69 0.70
CA PRO A 19 -26.13 26.15 -0.25
C PRO A 19 -26.06 26.79 -1.65
N GLU A 20 -25.47 27.97 -1.76
CA GLU A 20 -25.26 28.68 -3.02
C GLU A 20 -24.08 28.10 -3.84
N THR A 21 -23.26 27.22 -3.25
CA THR A 21 -22.11 26.63 -3.93
C THR A 21 -22.55 25.62 -4.97
N GLU A 22 -22.19 25.85 -6.23
CA GLU A 22 -22.39 24.86 -7.29
C GLU A 22 -21.43 23.67 -7.14
N LEU A 23 -21.95 22.45 -7.26
CA LEU A 23 -21.15 21.23 -7.15
C LEU A 23 -19.98 21.16 -8.15
N SER A 24 -20.19 21.71 -9.36
CA SER A 24 -19.17 21.82 -10.41
C SER A 24 -17.93 22.60 -9.95
N SER A 25 -18.13 23.63 -9.12
CA SER A 25 -17.04 24.47 -8.59
C SER A 25 -16.13 23.74 -7.59
N LEU A 26 -16.60 22.61 -7.03
CA LEU A 26 -15.86 21.83 -6.04
C LEU A 26 -14.95 20.77 -6.69
N GLN A 27 -15.15 20.45 -7.97
CA GLN A 27 -14.34 19.46 -8.69
C GLN A 27 -12.84 19.81 -8.67
N PRO A 28 -12.40 21.06 -8.97
CA PRO A 28 -10.97 21.39 -8.93
C PRO A 28 -10.36 21.24 -7.53
N VAL A 29 -11.14 21.50 -6.48
CA VAL A 29 -10.68 21.38 -5.08
C VAL A 29 -10.44 19.92 -4.72
N VAL A 30 -11.38 19.04 -5.10
CA VAL A 30 -11.23 17.58 -4.88
C VAL A 30 -10.04 17.05 -5.69
N THR A 31 -9.87 17.49 -6.93
CA THR A 31 -8.75 17.08 -7.80
C THR A 31 -7.40 17.57 -7.28
N ALA A 32 -7.34 18.76 -6.68
CA ALA A 32 -6.11 19.33 -6.14
C ALA A 32 -5.72 18.75 -4.77
N PHE A 33 -6.60 17.99 -4.12
CA PHE A 33 -6.33 17.43 -2.81
C PHE A 33 -5.21 16.39 -2.86
N GLN A 34 -4.14 16.65 -2.11
CA GLN A 34 -3.05 15.71 -1.94
C GLN A 34 -3.18 14.98 -0.60
N ALA A 35 -3.25 13.66 -0.66
CA ALA A 35 -3.25 12.86 0.55
C ALA A 35 -1.90 13.01 1.29
N PRO A 36 -1.90 13.03 2.63
CA PRO A 36 -0.67 12.93 3.41
C PRO A 36 0.18 11.72 3.04
N ALA A 37 1.50 11.82 3.25
CA ALA A 37 2.46 10.74 3.02
C ALA A 37 1.98 9.38 3.57
N GLY A 38 2.20 8.32 2.81
CA GLY A 38 1.80 6.94 3.15
C GLY A 38 0.31 6.61 3.01
N ARG A 39 -0.56 7.56 2.63
CA ARG A 39 -1.99 7.31 2.35
C ARG A 39 -2.22 7.12 0.86
N THR A 40 -1.82 5.95 0.34
CA THR A 40 -1.79 5.64 -1.10
C THR A 40 -0.86 6.62 -1.83
N GLU A 41 0.38 6.66 -1.38
CA GLU A 41 1.42 7.50 -1.97
C GLU A 41 2.05 6.77 -3.15
N HIS A 42 2.14 7.43 -4.30
CA HIS A 42 2.69 6.85 -5.52
C HIS A 42 4.11 7.33 -5.76
N PHE A 43 4.97 6.40 -6.18
CA PHE A 43 6.37 6.63 -6.49
C PHE A 43 6.67 6.19 -7.91
N THR A 44 7.54 6.94 -8.59
CA THR A 44 8.06 6.59 -9.92
C THR A 44 9.57 6.67 -9.95
N TRP A 45 10.20 5.75 -10.70
CA TRP A 45 11.62 5.75 -11.03
C TRP A 45 11.74 5.75 -12.56
N PRO A 46 11.78 6.93 -13.20
CA PRO A 46 11.79 7.04 -14.66
C PRO A 46 12.94 6.26 -15.32
N ASP A 47 14.14 6.35 -14.75
CA ASP A 47 15.34 5.67 -15.28
C ASP A 47 15.28 4.14 -15.19
N ARG A 48 14.37 3.61 -14.36
CA ARG A 48 14.18 2.17 -14.16
C ARG A 48 12.88 1.66 -14.79
N ASP A 49 12.04 2.56 -15.33
CA ASP A 49 10.68 2.26 -15.79
C ASP A 49 9.85 1.51 -14.72
N LYS A 50 9.92 2.01 -13.48
CA LYS A 50 9.28 1.40 -12.30
C LYS A 50 8.29 2.34 -11.63
N LYS A 51 7.22 1.78 -11.09
CA LYS A 51 6.23 2.47 -10.25
C LYS A 51 5.93 1.66 -8.99
N GLY A 52 5.79 2.35 -7.87
CA GLY A 52 5.48 1.78 -6.58
C GLY A 52 4.31 2.51 -5.92
N THR A 53 3.45 1.77 -5.22
CA THR A 53 2.34 2.38 -4.46
C THR A 53 2.44 1.98 -2.99
N LEU A 54 2.60 2.96 -2.11
CA LEU A 54 2.74 2.79 -0.66
C LEU A 54 1.42 3.04 0.05
N VAL A 55 0.92 2.01 0.74
CA VAL A 55 -0.36 2.05 1.44
C VAL A 55 -0.19 1.65 2.91
N LEU A 56 -0.55 2.56 3.81
CA LEU A 56 -0.65 2.29 5.24
C LEU A 56 -1.89 1.40 5.54
N VAL A 57 -1.66 0.30 6.23
CA VAL A 57 -2.67 -0.66 6.69
C VAL A 57 -2.55 -0.89 8.19
N LYS A 58 -3.67 -1.05 8.89
CA LYS A 58 -3.70 -1.17 10.36
C LYS A 58 -4.57 -2.31 10.88
N ASN A 59 -5.35 -2.92 10.01
CA ASN A 59 -6.35 -3.92 10.37
C ASN A 59 -6.73 -4.73 9.11
N PRO A 60 -7.49 -5.84 9.26
CA PRO A 60 -7.84 -6.72 8.15
C PRO A 60 -8.63 -6.00 7.06
N ALA A 61 -9.63 -5.20 7.44
CA ALA A 61 -10.46 -4.47 6.48
C ALA A 61 -9.64 -3.50 5.61
N GLY A 62 -8.73 -2.74 6.23
CA GLY A 62 -7.82 -1.83 5.53
C GLY A 62 -6.84 -2.56 4.64
N PHE A 63 -6.31 -3.70 5.11
CA PHE A 63 -5.43 -4.56 4.34
C PHE A 63 -6.13 -5.10 3.09
N ASN A 64 -7.31 -5.72 3.25
CA ASN A 64 -8.04 -6.34 2.15
C ASN A 64 -8.47 -5.30 1.11
N GLN A 65 -8.89 -4.10 1.55
CA GLN A 65 -9.22 -3.03 0.60
C GLN A 65 -7.97 -2.54 -0.15
N ALA A 66 -6.83 -2.38 0.54
CA ALA A 66 -5.59 -1.97 -0.09
C ALA A 66 -5.10 -3.02 -1.10
N LEU A 67 -5.15 -4.29 -0.73
CA LEU A 67 -4.82 -5.41 -1.60
C LEU A 67 -5.70 -5.42 -2.85
N ALA A 68 -7.02 -5.34 -2.68
CA ALA A 68 -7.94 -5.26 -3.80
C ALA A 68 -7.65 -4.04 -4.71
N THR A 69 -7.26 -2.91 -4.14
CA THR A 69 -6.92 -1.70 -4.92
C THR A 69 -5.63 -1.90 -5.72
N LEU A 70 -4.61 -2.54 -5.15
CA LEU A 70 -3.32 -2.77 -5.82
C LEU A 70 -3.39 -3.86 -6.89
N VAL A 71 -4.20 -4.90 -6.66
CA VAL A 71 -4.27 -6.08 -7.53
C VAL A 71 -5.34 -5.95 -8.62
N ASN A 72 -6.49 -5.34 -8.33
CA ASN A 72 -7.63 -5.27 -9.27
C ASN A 72 -7.65 -4.03 -10.17
N THR A 73 -6.67 -3.12 -10.07
CA THR A 73 -6.61 -2.00 -11.01
C THR A 73 -6.19 -2.50 -12.39
N ASN A 74 -7.15 -2.55 -13.31
CA ASN A 74 -6.98 -2.67 -14.78
C ASN A 74 -6.17 -1.51 -15.41
N ILE A 75 -5.33 -0.83 -14.63
CA ILE A 75 -4.55 0.34 -15.01
C ILE A 75 -3.17 -0.15 -15.48
N SER A 76 -3.17 -0.64 -16.72
CA SER A 76 -2.02 -0.73 -17.66
C SER A 76 -0.75 -1.53 -17.29
N ALA A 77 -0.58 -2.03 -16.07
CA ALA A 77 0.33 -3.14 -15.78
C ALA A 77 -0.02 -3.77 -14.43
N ALA A 78 -0.30 -5.08 -14.43
CA ALA A 78 -0.58 -5.82 -13.21
C ALA A 78 0.60 -5.71 -12.24
N VAL A 79 0.31 -5.49 -10.96
CA VAL A 79 1.30 -5.60 -9.90
C VAL A 79 1.79 -7.05 -9.86
N THR A 80 3.08 -7.25 -10.06
CA THR A 80 3.72 -8.57 -10.04
C THR A 80 4.47 -8.84 -8.74
N THR A 81 4.67 -7.80 -7.91
CA THR A 81 5.40 -7.88 -6.65
C THR A 81 4.66 -7.11 -5.57
N LEU A 82 4.45 -7.74 -4.41
CA LEU A 82 3.85 -7.14 -3.23
C LEU A 82 4.86 -7.14 -2.07
N LEU A 83 5.17 -5.97 -1.54
CA LEU A 83 5.96 -5.82 -0.32
C LEU A 83 5.02 -5.68 0.88
N VAL A 84 5.06 -6.61 1.83
CA VAL A 84 4.26 -6.55 3.06
C VAL A 84 5.20 -6.34 4.25
N ALA A 85 5.17 -5.15 4.83
CA ALA A 85 6.09 -4.72 5.88
C ALA A 85 5.34 -4.52 7.20
N ILE A 86 5.62 -5.36 8.21
CA ILE A 86 4.88 -5.37 9.48
C ILE A 86 5.84 -5.29 10.66
N ASN A 87 5.59 -4.29 11.51
CA ASN A 87 6.15 -4.19 12.86
C ASN A 87 5.12 -4.51 13.94
N ASP A 88 5.59 -4.67 15.17
CA ASP A 88 4.76 -4.92 16.36
C ASP A 88 5.12 -3.96 17.51
N LEU A 89 5.51 -2.72 17.19
CA LEU A 89 5.81 -1.73 18.21
C LEU A 89 4.51 -1.23 18.88
N PRO A 90 4.57 -0.56 20.04
CA PRO A 90 3.37 -0.14 20.76
C PRO A 90 2.36 0.64 19.91
N ALA A 91 2.81 1.44 18.93
CA ALA A 91 1.94 2.19 18.03
C ALA A 91 1.31 1.33 16.92
N ASP A 92 1.82 0.13 16.66
CA ASP A 92 1.27 -0.84 15.72
C ASP A 92 0.31 -1.84 16.38
N GLY A 93 0.53 -2.11 17.67
CA GLY A 93 -0.03 -3.25 18.38
C GLY A 93 0.97 -4.40 18.43
N ARG A 94 1.11 -5.01 19.61
CA ARG A 94 2.00 -6.17 19.83
C ARG A 94 1.44 -7.45 19.23
N ASP A 95 0.12 -7.54 19.22
CA ASP A 95 -0.60 -8.65 18.61
C ASP A 95 -0.84 -8.37 17.13
N ILE A 96 -0.30 -9.26 16.29
CA ILE A 96 -0.43 -9.22 14.83
C ILE A 96 -1.33 -10.35 14.31
N SER A 97 -2.11 -10.99 15.20
CA SER A 97 -3.05 -12.07 14.86
C SER A 97 -4.08 -11.65 13.81
N TRP A 98 -4.35 -10.35 13.67
CA TRP A 98 -5.21 -9.81 12.63
C TRP A 98 -4.74 -10.18 11.20
N LEU A 99 -3.46 -10.51 11.00
CA LEU A 99 -2.96 -11.01 9.70
C LEU A 99 -3.66 -12.30 9.26
N TRP A 100 -4.17 -13.11 10.18
CA TRP A 100 -4.90 -14.33 9.85
C TRP A 100 -6.26 -14.05 9.20
N GLU A 101 -6.81 -12.86 9.38
CA GLU A 101 -8.09 -12.43 8.81
C GLU A 101 -7.92 -11.69 7.46
N THR A 102 -6.69 -11.62 6.93
CA THR A 102 -6.45 -10.99 5.62
C THR A 102 -6.79 -11.93 4.48
N ASP A 103 -7.44 -11.40 3.46
CA ASP A 103 -7.99 -12.12 2.32
C ASP A 103 -6.95 -12.26 1.21
N ILE A 104 -5.81 -12.87 1.54
CA ILE A 104 -4.68 -13.00 0.61
C ILE A 104 -4.90 -14.08 -0.44
N ASP A 105 -5.90 -14.94 -0.26
CA ASP A 105 -6.34 -15.95 -1.23
C ASP A 105 -6.80 -15.29 -2.55
N ALA A 106 -7.14 -14.00 -2.52
CA ALA A 106 -7.45 -13.21 -3.70
C ALA A 106 -6.22 -12.89 -4.58
N LEU A 107 -5.00 -13.21 -4.14
CA LEU A 107 -3.78 -13.04 -4.93
C LEU A 107 -3.73 -14.06 -6.07
N THR A 108 -3.32 -13.58 -7.25
CA THR A 108 -3.05 -14.46 -8.39
C THR A 108 -1.69 -15.13 -8.26
N ASP A 109 -1.53 -16.33 -8.83
CA ASP A 109 -0.28 -17.12 -8.81
C ASP A 109 0.97 -16.38 -9.33
N ASN A 110 0.78 -15.27 -10.02
CA ASN A 110 1.85 -14.48 -10.64
C ASN A 110 2.49 -13.45 -9.70
N ILE A 111 1.97 -13.26 -8.48
CA ILE A 111 2.47 -12.25 -7.54
C ILE A 111 3.52 -12.86 -6.61
N SER A 112 4.72 -12.28 -6.61
CA SER A 112 5.76 -12.58 -5.62
C SER A 112 5.61 -11.67 -4.40
N ILE A 113 5.82 -12.21 -3.19
CA ILE A 113 5.69 -11.45 -1.95
C ILE A 113 7.04 -11.29 -1.26
N ILE A 114 7.32 -10.05 -0.84
CA ILE A 114 8.46 -9.70 -0.02
C ILE A 114 7.95 -9.32 1.37
N CYS A 115 8.27 -10.12 2.37
CA CYS A 115 7.89 -9.90 3.76
C CYS A 115 8.99 -9.11 4.47
N SER A 116 8.65 -8.00 5.11
CA SER A 116 9.61 -7.09 5.74
C SER A 116 9.17 -6.63 7.14
N GLY A 117 10.08 -5.98 7.87
CA GLY A 117 9.88 -5.52 9.23
C GLY A 117 10.15 -6.56 10.30
N ARG A 118 9.91 -6.16 11.56
CA ARG A 118 10.18 -6.97 12.75
C ARG A 118 9.45 -8.31 12.74
N ARG A 119 8.29 -8.36 12.07
CA ARG A 119 7.44 -9.56 11.97
C ARG A 119 7.41 -10.16 10.57
N ALA A 120 8.45 -9.92 9.76
CA ALA A 120 8.57 -10.47 8.41
C ALA A 120 8.39 -11.99 8.36
N ALA A 121 8.96 -12.71 9.33
CA ALA A 121 8.83 -14.16 9.41
C ALA A 121 7.39 -14.59 9.73
N ASP A 122 6.71 -13.90 10.65
CA ASP A 122 5.31 -14.18 10.98
C ASP A 122 4.38 -13.95 9.79
N VAL A 123 4.61 -12.88 9.02
CA VAL A 123 3.87 -12.60 7.77
C VAL A 123 4.06 -13.77 6.80
N ALA A 124 5.30 -14.20 6.56
CA ALA A 124 5.59 -15.31 5.66
C ALA A 124 4.95 -16.63 6.13
N VAL A 125 4.95 -16.89 7.44
CA VAL A 125 4.26 -18.06 8.01
C VAL A 125 2.77 -17.97 7.77
N CYS A 126 2.12 -16.86 8.13
CA CYS A 126 0.69 -16.64 7.93
C CYS A 126 0.30 -16.90 6.47
N PHE A 127 1.06 -16.30 5.54
CA PHE A 127 0.80 -16.39 4.11
C PHE A 127 1.02 -17.79 3.54
N LYS A 128 2.02 -18.52 4.04
CA LYS A 128 2.21 -19.94 3.72
C LYS A 128 1.00 -20.78 4.14
N TYR A 129 0.41 -20.51 5.31
CA TYR A 129 -0.76 -21.25 5.80
C TYR A 129 -2.06 -20.91 5.05
N HIS A 130 -2.12 -19.72 4.46
CA HIS A 130 -3.12 -19.31 3.47
C HIS A 130 -2.84 -19.87 2.06
N GLY A 131 -1.93 -20.84 1.93
CA GLY A 131 -1.73 -21.60 0.69
C GLY A 131 -0.74 -20.98 -0.30
N LEU A 132 -0.08 -19.87 0.03
CA LEU A 132 0.95 -19.32 -0.86
C LEU A 132 2.20 -20.22 -0.91
N PRO A 133 2.71 -20.55 -2.11
CA PRO A 133 3.91 -21.35 -2.27
C PRO A 133 5.14 -20.70 -1.61
N PRO A 134 5.96 -21.45 -0.83
CA PRO A 134 7.13 -20.89 -0.16
C PRO A 134 8.15 -20.23 -1.10
N ASP A 135 8.26 -20.66 -2.35
CA ASP A 135 9.14 -20.09 -3.37
C ASP A 135 8.69 -18.69 -3.85
N LYS A 136 7.44 -18.32 -3.58
CA LYS A 136 6.90 -16.97 -3.82
C LYS A 136 7.12 -16.02 -2.64
N LEU A 137 7.56 -16.53 -1.49
CA LEU A 137 7.72 -15.77 -0.26
C LEU A 137 9.21 -15.49 0.00
N THR A 138 9.58 -14.21 -0.03
CA THR A 138 10.93 -13.76 0.32
C THR A 138 10.91 -13.01 1.64
N ILE A 139 11.72 -13.42 2.63
CA ILE A 139 11.81 -12.74 3.93
C ILE A 139 13.02 -11.79 3.93
N LEU A 140 12.77 -10.50 4.00
CA LEU A 140 13.77 -9.42 4.07
C LEU A 140 13.39 -8.43 5.17
N PRO A 141 13.78 -8.66 6.44
CA PRO A 141 13.37 -7.82 7.56
C PRO A 141 13.78 -6.35 7.43
N GLU A 142 14.92 -6.07 6.79
CA GLU A 142 15.44 -4.71 6.62
C GLU A 142 14.71 -3.95 5.49
N PRO A 143 14.13 -2.76 5.78
CA PRO A 143 13.40 -1.96 4.79
C PRO A 143 14.19 -1.67 3.51
N GLU A 144 15.47 -1.36 3.62
CA GLU A 144 16.32 -0.99 2.49
C GLU A 144 16.50 -2.16 1.53
N LYS A 145 16.77 -3.36 2.06
CA LYS A 145 16.91 -4.59 1.26
C LYS A 145 15.59 -4.98 0.62
N ALA A 146 14.49 -4.86 1.37
CA ALA A 146 13.16 -5.20 0.90
C ALA A 146 12.74 -4.28 -0.27
N VAL A 147 12.95 -2.96 -0.14
CA VAL A 147 12.70 -1.99 -1.22
C VAL A 147 13.60 -2.23 -2.42
N GLN A 148 14.89 -2.49 -2.20
CA GLN A 148 15.81 -2.82 -3.29
C GLN A 148 15.33 -4.06 -4.07
N ALA A 149 14.93 -5.12 -3.36
CA ALA A 149 14.42 -6.33 -3.98
C ALA A 149 13.15 -6.06 -4.81
N ALA A 150 12.22 -5.26 -4.30
CA ALA A 150 11.01 -4.86 -5.05
C ALA A 150 11.35 -4.07 -6.33
N LEU A 151 12.34 -3.18 -6.27
CA LEU A 151 12.80 -2.42 -7.43
C LEU A 151 13.48 -3.29 -8.48
N THR A 152 14.19 -4.35 -8.06
CA THR A 152 14.85 -5.29 -8.98
C THR A 152 13.94 -6.41 -9.48
N ALA A 153 12.77 -6.61 -8.86
CA ALA A 153 11.85 -7.66 -9.24
C ALA A 153 11.35 -7.51 -10.68
N THR A 154 10.83 -8.57 -11.29
CA THR A 154 10.27 -8.51 -12.64
C THR A 154 8.95 -7.73 -12.65
N GLY A 155 8.71 -6.95 -13.71
CA GLY A 155 7.49 -6.15 -13.89
C GLY A 155 7.68 -4.68 -13.51
N LYS A 156 6.82 -3.80 -14.03
CA LYS A 156 6.95 -2.34 -13.88
C LYS A 156 6.37 -1.82 -12.57
N ASN A 157 5.36 -2.51 -12.03
CA ASN A 157 4.56 -2.03 -10.91
C ASN A 157 4.72 -2.94 -9.70
N PHE A 158 4.91 -2.36 -8.52
CA PHE A 158 4.90 -3.08 -7.25
C PHE A 158 4.02 -2.37 -6.20
N GLY A 159 3.35 -3.17 -5.38
CA GLY A 159 2.52 -2.71 -4.28
C GLY A 159 3.28 -2.79 -2.96
N ILE A 160 2.99 -1.89 -2.03
CA ILE A 160 3.58 -1.90 -0.70
C ILE A 160 2.48 -1.70 0.34
N LEU A 161 2.33 -2.68 1.22
CA LEU A 161 1.42 -2.64 2.36
C LEU A 161 2.26 -2.59 3.63
N CYS A 162 2.13 -1.53 4.42
CA CYS A 162 2.90 -1.39 5.65
C CYS A 162 2.06 -0.89 6.81
N ASN A 163 2.45 -1.22 8.04
CA ASN A 163 1.84 -0.61 9.23
C ASN A 163 2.63 0.61 9.74
N TYR A 164 2.21 1.17 10.87
CA TYR A 164 2.50 2.56 11.22
C TYR A 164 3.99 2.85 11.42
N THR A 165 4.69 2.07 12.24
CA THR A 165 6.08 2.41 12.59
C THR A 165 7.09 2.07 11.51
N ILE A 166 6.75 1.17 10.57
CA ILE A 166 7.61 0.83 9.44
C ILE A 166 7.33 1.67 8.19
N LEU A 167 6.25 2.46 8.19
CA LEU A 167 5.90 3.35 7.09
C LEU A 167 7.05 4.30 6.73
N GLU A 168 7.59 5.03 7.71
CA GLU A 168 8.64 6.02 7.45
C GLU A 168 9.97 5.37 7.02
N PRO A 169 10.47 4.28 7.67
CA PRO A 169 11.64 3.55 7.17
C PRO A 169 11.52 3.08 5.71
N ILE A 170 10.35 2.55 5.33
CA ILE A 170 10.10 2.10 3.96
C ILE A 170 10.07 3.29 3.00
N ARG A 171 9.35 4.35 3.38
CA ARG A 171 9.28 5.59 2.60
C ARG A 171 10.65 6.20 2.38
N HIS A 172 11.47 6.25 3.42
CA HIS A 172 12.84 6.74 3.35
C HIS A 172 13.68 5.90 2.38
N ALA A 173 13.59 4.57 2.44
CA ALA A 173 14.27 3.67 1.52
C ALA A 173 13.83 3.86 0.05
N LEU A 174 12.53 4.10 -0.22
CA LEU A 174 12.04 4.41 -1.56
C LEU A 174 12.66 5.71 -2.11
N LEU A 175 12.71 6.76 -1.28
CA LEU A 175 13.31 8.05 -1.64
C LEU A 175 14.82 7.93 -1.88
N GLN A 176 15.55 7.21 -1.00
CA GLN A 176 16.98 6.96 -1.15
C GLN A 176 17.31 6.21 -2.45
N GLN A 177 16.41 5.34 -2.91
CA GLN A 177 16.56 4.62 -4.18
C GLN A 177 16.19 5.48 -5.41
N GLY A 178 15.93 6.78 -5.24
CA GLY A 178 15.62 7.72 -6.31
C GLY A 178 14.14 7.81 -6.67
N GLY A 179 13.25 7.40 -5.76
CA GLY A 179 11.81 7.43 -6.00
C GLY A 179 11.27 8.86 -5.96
N ASN A 180 10.58 9.28 -7.02
CA ASN A 180 9.88 10.55 -7.05
C ASN A 180 8.43 10.33 -6.63
N SER A 181 8.01 10.96 -5.53
CA SER A 181 6.63 10.92 -5.04
C SER A 181 5.74 11.85 -5.86
N TYR A 182 4.53 11.39 -6.22
CA TYR A 182 3.56 12.18 -6.97
C TYR A 182 2.12 11.89 -6.51
N ALA A 183 1.23 12.86 -6.70
CA ALA A 183 -0.21 12.67 -6.56
C ALA A 183 -0.76 12.03 -7.84
N ALA A 184 -1.42 10.88 -7.73
CA ALA A 184 -2.05 10.17 -8.86
C ALA A 184 -3.52 10.54 -9.00
#